data_AF-A0A534KPU8-F1
#
_entry.id   AF-A0A534KPU8-F1
#
_cell.length_a   1.000
_cell.length_b   1.000
_cell.length_c   1.000
_cell.angle_alpha   90.00
_cell.angle_beta   90.00
_cell.angle_gamma   90.00
#
_symmetry.space_group_name_H-M   'P 1'
#
loop_
_entity.id
_entity.type
_entity.pdbx_description
1 polymer ?
#
loop_
_entity_poly.entity_id
_entity_poly.type
_entity_poly.pdbx_seq_one_letter_code
_entity_poly.pdbx_strand_id
1 'polypeptide(L)' 'MLEELSEIIGLQVYTQNGVFLGNVNNLVVDVDNGAVDGIFIGETNPLLVEG' A
#
# COMPACT_ATOMS: atom_id res chain seq x y z
N MET A 1 14.05 -2.99 11.07
CA MET A 1 12.75 -3.66 10.89
C MET A 1 11.57 -2.70 10.86
N LEU A 2 11.19 -2.01 11.95
CA LEU A 2 10.08 -1.02 11.89
C LEU A 2 10.39 0.18 10.99
N GLU A 3 11.63 0.67 11.00
CA GLU A 3 12.08 1.72 10.06
C GLU A 3 11.94 1.27 8.59
N GLU A 4 12.43 0.08 8.24
CA GLU A 4 12.32 -0.48 6.87
C GLU A 4 10.86 -0.68 6.43
N LEU A 5 9.96 -1.08 7.34
CA LEU A 5 8.53 -1.19 7.04
C LEU A 5 7.89 0.18 6.77
N SER A 6 8.35 1.23 7.47
CA SER A 6 7.85 2.59 7.24
C SER A 6 8.25 3.15 5.87
N GLU A 7 9.32 2.63 5.25
CA GLU A 7 9.74 3.00 3.88
C GLU A 7 8.75 2.57 2.80
N ILE A 8 7.84 1.64 3.12
CA ILE A 8 6.79 1.19 2.20
C ILE A 8 5.70 2.27 2.05
N ILE A 9 5.51 3.14 3.05
CA ILE A 9 4.58 4.27 2.96
C ILE A 9 5.01 5.22 1.85
N GLY A 10 4.05 5.62 1.00
CA GLY A 10 4.26 6.49 -0.15
C GLY A 10 4.64 5.76 -1.44
N LEU A 11 4.98 4.47 -1.39
CA LEU A 11 5.28 3.71 -2.60
C LEU A 11 4.08 3.65 -3.54
N GLN A 12 4.36 3.76 -4.84
CA GLN A 12 3.35 3.69 -5.88
C GLN A 12 2.98 2.24 -6.16
N VAL A 13 1.68 1.98 -6.26
CA VAL A 13 1.13 0.66 -6.59
C VAL A 13 0.58 0.67 -8.00
N TYR A 14 0.90 -0.37 -8.75
CA TYR A 14 0.48 -0.56 -10.14
C TYR A 14 -0.26 -1.88 -10.28
N THR A 15 -1.26 -1.88 -11.17
CA THR A 15 -1.92 -3.13 -11.59
C THR A 15 -0.95 -4.00 -12.37
N GLN A 16 -1.30 -5.28 -12.55
CA GLN A 16 -0.49 -6.22 -13.34
C GLN A 16 -0.24 -5.75 -14.79
N ASN A 17 -1.11 -4.89 -15.32
CA ASN A 17 -1.00 -4.33 -16.67
C ASN A 17 -0.21 -3.00 -16.70
N GLY A 18 0.41 -2.60 -15.60
CA GLY A 18 1.22 -1.38 -15.51
C GLY A 18 0.41 -0.09 -15.35
N VAL A 19 -0.88 -0.18 -14.99
CA VAL A 19 -1.69 1.03 -14.72
C VAL A 19 -1.51 1.46 -13.28
N PHE A 20 -1.24 2.75 -13.06
CA PHE A 20 -1.15 3.34 -11.73
C PHE A 20 -2.47 3.19 -10.97
N LEU A 21 -2.41 2.59 -9.78
CA LEU A 21 -3.55 2.37 -8.90
C LEU A 21 -3.63 3.42 -7.79
N GLY A 22 -2.51 3.83 -7.20
CA GLY A 22 -2.47 4.74 -6.05
C GLY A 22 -1.17 4.61 -5.26
N ASN A 23 -1.16 5.13 -4.04
CA ASN A 23 -0.01 5.08 -3.14
C ASN A 23 -0.34 4.32 -1.85
N VAL A 24 0.66 3.66 -1.28
CA VAL A 24 0.53 3.10 0.07
C VAL A 24 0.40 4.23 1.09
N ASN A 25 -0.74 4.32 1.76
CA ASN A 25 -0.99 5.34 2.78
C ASN A 25 -0.83 4.81 4.21
N ASN A 26 -1.09 3.52 4.44
CA ASN A 26 -0.99 2.94 5.77
C ASN A 26 -0.71 1.43 5.72
N LEU A 27 -0.22 0.90 6.84
CA LEU A 27 0.08 -0.51 7.06
C LEU A 27 -0.63 -0.99 8.33
N VAL A 28 -1.10 -2.23 8.31
CA VAL A 28 -1.51 -2.96 9.51
C VAL A 28 -0.49 -4.05 9.77
N VAL A 29 0.10 -4.01 10.96
CA VAL A 29 1.22 -4.87 11.35
C VAL A 29 0.79 -5.72 12.54
N ASP A 30 0.93 -7.03 12.40
CA ASP A 30 0.92 -7.97 13.52
C ASP A 30 2.27 -7.87 14.23
N VAL A 31 2.27 -7.26 15.40
CA VAL A 31 3.48 -7.06 16.21
C VAL A 31 3.92 -8.34 16.92
N ASP A 32 3.01 -9.28 17.16
CA ASP A 32 3.30 -10.53 17.86
C ASP A 32 4.01 -11.51 16.91
N ASN A 33 3.60 -11.55 15.64
CA ASN A 33 4.22 -12.38 14.61
C ASN A 33 5.27 -11.64 13.76
N GLY A 34 5.38 -10.32 13.91
CA GLY A 34 6.33 -9.49 13.16
C GLY A 34 6.04 -9.42 11.66
N ALA A 35 4.76 -9.41 11.28
CA ALA A 35 4.32 -9.50 9.89
C ALA A 35 3.40 -8.34 9.50
N VAL A 36 3.35 -8.02 8.20
CA VAL A 36 2.36 -7.06 7.66
C VAL A 36 1.11 -7.84 7.26
N ASP A 37 0.01 -7.57 7.93
CA ASP A 37 -1.29 -8.20 7.65
C ASP A 37 -2.05 -7.48 6.53
N GLY A 38 -1.81 -6.18 6.36
CA GLY A 38 -2.55 -5.38 5.40
C GLY A 38 -1.83 -4.11 4.97
N ILE A 39 -2.13 -3.71 3.74
CA ILE A 39 -1.64 -2.47 3.13
C ILE A 39 -2.86 -1.70 2.62
N PHE A 40 -2.94 -0.42 2.97
CA PHE A 40 -4.01 0.46 2.54
C PHE A 40 -3.52 1.37 1.43
N ILE A 41 -4.25 1.36 0.31
CA ILE A 41 -3.94 2.22 -0.83
C ILE A 41 -4.87 3.44 -0.78
N GLY A 42 -4.26 4.63 -0.77
CA GLY A 42 -4.96 5.90 -0.90
C GLY A 42 -4.57 6.63 -2.17
N GLU A 43 -5.16 7.81 -2.37
CA GLU A 43 -4.97 8.62 -3.60
C GLU A 43 -5.21 7.78 -4.85
N THR A 44 -6.23 6.92 -4.79
CA THR A 44 -6.47 5.90 -5.79
C THR A 44 -6.90 6.52 -7.11
N ASN A 45 -6.45 5.92 -8.21
CA ASN A 45 -6.87 6.28 -9.55
C ASN A 45 -8.40 6.13 -9.69
N PRO A 46 -9.17 7.23 -9.83
CA PRO A 46 -10.64 7.18 -9.81
C PRO A 46 -11.21 6.33 -10.94
N LEU A 47 -10.52 6.27 -12.09
CA LEU A 47 -10.94 5.45 -13.23
C LEU A 47 -10.93 3.95 -12.93
N LEU A 48 -10.21 3.51 -11.89
CA LEU A 48 -10.13 2.11 -11.48
C LEU A 48 -11.00 1.77 -10.27
N VAL A 49 -11.37 2.75 -9.44
CA VAL A 49 -12.01 2.52 -8.13
C VAL A 49 -13.43 3.11 -8.05
N GLU A 50 -13.69 4.22 -8.73
CA GLU A 50 -14.99 4.94 -8.69
C GLU A 50 -15.83 4.73 -9.96
N GLY A 51 -15.35 3.87 -10.88
CA GLY A 51 -16.01 3.54 -12.14
C GLY A 51 -17.18 2.57 -12.01
#